data_AF-A0A8T5NI87-F1
#
_entry.id   AF-A0A8T5NI87-F1
#
_cell.length_a   1.000
_cell.length_b   1.000
_cell.length_c   1.000
_cell.angle_alpha   90.00
_cell.angle_beta   90.00
_cell.angle_gamma   90.00
#
_symmetry.space_group_name_H-M   'P 1'
#
loop_
_entity.id
_entity.type
_entity.pdbx_description
1 polymer ?
#
loop_
_entity_poly.entity_id
_entity_poly.type
_entity_poly.pdbx_seq_one_letter_code
_entity_poly.pdbx_strand_id
1 'polypeptide(L)' 'MNDKLTDNFGRVIKSLRISITKKCDLKCIFCHQEGEKHAPEKEMSVENIVRIVTAATEFGVDKVKFSGGEPLMR' A
#
# COMPACT_ATOMS: atom_id res chain seq x y z
N MET A 1 -9.73 -11.58 -19.01
CA MET A 1 -10.24 -12.29 -17.83
C MET A 1 -10.62 -11.20 -16.84
N ASN A 2 -11.89 -11.15 -16.41
CA ASN A 2 -12.41 -10.05 -15.57
C ASN A 2 -12.89 -10.62 -14.23
N ASP A 3 -12.08 -11.54 -13.68
CA ASP A 3 -12.41 -12.22 -12.44
C ASP A 3 -12.04 -11.32 -11.27
N LYS A 4 -13.08 -10.83 -10.60
CA LYS A 4 -12.95 -9.98 -9.43
C LYS A 4 -12.31 -10.77 -8.29
N LEU A 5 -11.21 -10.26 -7.75
CA LEU A 5 -10.56 -10.90 -6.61
C LEU A 5 -11.49 -10.82 -5.39
N THR A 6 -11.88 -11.99 -4.89
CA THR A 6 -12.85 -12.14 -3.80
C THR A 6 -12.24 -12.98 -2.70
N ASP A 7 -12.39 -12.55 -1.45
CA ASP A 7 -11.91 -13.32 -0.30
C ASP A 7 -12.88 -14.44 0.11
N ASN A 8 -12.49 -15.23 1.11
CA ASN A 8 -13.30 -16.34 1.63
C ASN A 8 -14.62 -15.91 2.29
N PHE A 9 -14.82 -14.61 2.53
CA PHE A 9 -16.05 -14.03 3.07
C PHE A 9 -16.93 -13.40 1.98
N GLY A 10 -16.58 -13.56 0.70
CA GLY A 10 -17.34 -13.02 -0.42
C GLY A 10 -17.13 -11.52 -0.65
N ARG A 11 -16.11 -10.90 -0.04
CA ARG A 11 -15.82 -9.47 -0.23
C ARG A 11 -14.95 -9.27 -1.46
N VAL A 12 -15.41 -8.43 -2.38
CA VAL A 12 -14.65 -8.05 -3.57
C VAL A 12 -13.59 -7.01 -3.19
N ILE A 13 -12.35 -7.25 -3.59
CA ILE A 13 -11.24 -6.31 -3.42
C ILE A 13 -11.37 -5.21 -4.49
N LYS A 14 -11.55 -3.97 -4.04
CA LYS A 14 -11.74 -2.79 -4.91
C LYS A 14 -10.57 -1.81 -4.85
N SER A 15 -9.79 -1.84 -3.78
CA SER A 15 -8.77 -0.82 -3.52
C SER A 15 -7.47 -1.41 -3.02
N LEU A 16 -6.37 -0.81 -3.44
CA LEU A 16 -5.03 -1.11 -2.95
C LEU A 16 -4.50 0.04 -2.10
N ARG A 17 -3.89 -0.28 -0.95
CA ARG A 17 -3.11 0.67 -0.16
C ARG A 17 -1.64 0.30 -0.27
N ILE A 18 -0.80 1.27 -0.62
CA ILE A 18 0.65 1.06 -0.78
C ILE A 18 1.38 1.97 0.20
N SER A 19 2.11 1.36 1.14
CA SER A 19 3.06 2.06 2.00
C SER A 19 4.33 2.35 1.19
N ILE A 20 4.59 3.61 0.86
CA ILE A 20 5.69 4.00 -0.04
C ILE A 20 6.94 4.43 0.72
N THR A 21 6.81 4.89 1.96
CA THR A 21 7.91 5.33 2.82
C THR A 21 7.58 5.07 4.29
N LYS A 22 8.61 4.99 5.14
CA LYS A 22 8.46 4.98 6.60
C LYS A 22 8.83 6.29 7.26
N LYS A 23 9.42 7.21 6.48
CA LYS A 23 9.78 8.53 6.97
C LYS A 23 8.50 9.27 7.32
N CYS A 24 8.49 9.85 8.51
CA CYS A 24 7.44 10.73 8.97
C CYS A 24 8.12 11.86 9.75
N ASP A 25 7.71 13.08 9.45
CA ASP A 25 8.12 14.29 10.16
C ASP A 25 7.41 14.44 11.53
N LEU A 26 6.40 13.59 11.79
CA LEU A 26 5.66 13.56 13.05
C LEU A 26 6.02 12.37 13.95
N LYS A 27 5.86 12.59 15.26
CA LYS A 27 6.03 11.60 16.33
C LYS A 27 4.74 11.43 17.14
N CYS A 28 3.67 11.11 16.43
CA CYS A 28 2.32 10.98 17.00
C CYS A 28 2.26 9.89 18.08
N ILE A 29 1.69 10.20 19.25
CA ILE A 29 1.60 9.29 20.41
C ILE A 29 0.84 7.98 20.13
N PHE A 30 -0.06 7.98 19.16
CA PHE A 30 -0.91 6.84 18.79
C PHE A 30 -0.52 6.20 17.46
N CYS A 31 0.52 6.71 16.79
CA CYS A 31 0.85 6.29 15.42
C CYS A 31 2.33 6.07 15.19
N HIS A 32 3.27 6.81 15.80
CA HIS A 32 4.67 6.83 15.35
C HIS A 32 5.27 5.43 15.13
N GLN A 33 5.68 5.18 13.88
CA GLN A 33 6.18 3.90 13.35
C GLN A 33 5.17 2.75 13.32
N GLU A 34 3.87 2.97 13.52
CA GLU A 34 2.76 1.99 13.54
C GLU A 34 3.08 0.67 14.30
N GLY A 35 3.98 0.71 15.29
CA GLY A 35 4.48 -0.49 15.98
C GLY A 35 5.41 -1.39 15.13
N GLU A 36 5.86 -0.92 13.98
CA GLU A 36 6.70 -1.60 13.01
C GLU A 36 8.18 -1.64 13.46
N LYS A 37 8.55 -2.67 14.21
CA LYS A 37 9.92 -2.87 14.73
C LYS A 37 10.92 -3.38 13.68
N HIS A 38 10.44 -4.06 12.63
CA HIS A 38 11.28 -4.80 11.67
C HIS A 38 10.93 -4.45 10.24
N ALA A 39 11.20 -3.20 9.94
CA ALA A 39 10.88 -2.60 8.69
C ALA A 39 12.07 -2.79 7.71
N PRO A 40 11.88 -3.29 6.47
CA PRO A 40 12.96 -3.31 5.49
C PRO A 40 13.55 -1.90 5.29
N GLU A 41 14.88 -1.80 5.26
CA GLU A 41 15.60 -0.52 5.16
C GLU A 41 15.32 0.22 3.84
N LYS A 42 15.00 -0.53 2.77
CA LYS A 42 14.79 0.01 1.44
C LYS A 42 13.31 0.13 1.12
N GLU A 43 12.94 1.29 0.58
CA GLU A 43 11.62 1.54 0.00
C GLU A 43 11.44 0.74 -1.30
N MET A 44 10.21 0.32 -1.57
CA MET A 44 9.87 -0.37 -2.82
C MET A 44 10.10 0.57 -4.01
N SER A 45 10.78 0.11 -5.05
CA SER A 45 11.03 0.93 -6.25
C SER A 45 9.73 1.31 -6.97
N VAL A 46 9.77 2.43 -7.71
CA VAL A 46 8.60 2.92 -8.45
C VAL A 46 8.15 1.89 -9.50
N GLU A 47 9.09 1.21 -10.15
CA GLU A 47 8.83 0.19 -11.15
C GLU A 47 8.03 -0.98 -10.56
N ASN A 48 8.38 -1.41 -9.34
CA ASN A 48 7.64 -2.46 -8.65
C ASN A 48 6.24 -2.00 -8.23
N ILE A 49 6.10 -0.75 -7.76
CA ILE A 49 4.80 -0.17 -7.44
C ILE A 49 3.90 -0.18 -8.69
N VAL A 50 4.41 0.29 -9.82
CA VAL A 50 3.69 0.29 -11.10
C VAL A 50 3.30 -1.13 -11.50
N ARG A 51 4.22 -2.11 -11.44
CA ARG A 51 3.93 -3.51 -11.76
C ARG A 51 2.81 -4.09 -10.91
N ILE A 52 2.81 -3.82 -9.61
CA ILE A 52 1.78 -4.30 -8.68
C ILE A 52 0.43 -3.64 -8.98
N VAL A 53 0.40 -2.32 -9.17
CA VAL A 53 -0.85 -1.59 -9.47
C VAL A 53 -1.44 -2.08 -10.78
N THR A 54 -0.63 -2.20 -11.85
CA THR A 54 -1.11 -2.69 -13.15
C THR A 54 -1.71 -4.09 -13.01
N ALA A 55 -1.02 -5.02 -12.35
CA ALA A 55 -1.56 -6.35 -12.11
C ALA A 55 -2.88 -6.29 -11.33
N ALA A 56 -2.99 -5.43 -10.31
CA ALA A 56 -4.22 -5.28 -9.54
C ALA A 56 -5.41 -4.76 -10.37
N THR A 57 -5.18 -3.92 -11.38
CA THR A 57 -6.26 -3.42 -12.26
C THR A 57 -6.91 -4.55 -13.06
N GLU A 58 -6.18 -5.61 -13.40
CA GLU A 58 -6.71 -6.79 -14.10
C GLU A 58 -7.73 -7.56 -13.24
N PHE A 59 -7.70 -7.38 -11.92
CA PHE A 59 -8.61 -8.00 -10.96
C PHE A 59 -9.75 -7.08 -10.49
N GLY A 60 -9.93 -5.92 -11.13
CA GLY A 60 -11.03 -5.00 -10.85
C GLY A 60 -10.77 -4.01 -9.70
N VAL A 61 -9.50 -3.80 -9.32
CA VAL A 61 -9.11 -2.71 -8.42
C VAL A 61 -9.20 -1.38 -9.17
N ASP A 62 -9.94 -0.42 -8.61
CA ASP A 62 -10.20 0.90 -9.22
C ASP A 62 -9.65 2.07 -8.39
N LYS A 63 -9.16 1.80 -7.17
CA LYS A 63 -8.67 2.81 -6.24
C LYS A 63 -7.31 2.45 -5.67
N VAL A 64 -6.38 3.40 -5.71
CA VAL A 64 -5.07 3.28 -5.07
C VAL A 64 -4.90 4.39 -4.06
N LYS A 65 -4.48 4.03 -2.84
CA LYS A 65 -4.11 4.98 -1.78
C LYS A 65 -2.63 4.80 -1.44
N PHE A 66 -1.85 5.86 -1.60
CA PHE A 66 -0.50 5.90 -1.05
C PHE A 66 -0.54 6.26 0.44
N SER A 67 0.24 5.54 1.23
CA SER A 67 0.40 5.74 2.67
C SER A 67 1.86 5.49 3.07
N GLY A 68 2.12 5.33 4.37
CA GLY A 68 3.42 5.01 4.92
C GLY A 68 3.59 5.64 6.29
N GLY A 69 4.73 6.29 6.50
CA GLY A 69 4.79 7.46 7.38
C GLY A 69 4.03 8.62 6.72
N GLU A 70 4.76 9.66 6.34
CA GLU A 70 4.22 10.77 5.53
C GLU A 70 4.56 10.54 4.05
N PRO A 71 3.58 10.22 3.17
CA PRO A 71 3.83 9.93 1.76
C PRO A 71 4.62 10.99 1.01
N LEU A 72 4.47 12.27 1.37
CA LEU A 72 5.15 13.39 0.71
C LEU A 72 6.65 13.50 1.09
N MET A 73 7.14 12.67 2.01
CA MET A 73 8.56 12.60 2.39
C MET A 73 9.39 11.66 1.49
N ARG A 74 8.74 11.02 0.52
CA ARG A 74 9.38 10.18 -0.49
C ARG A 74 9.71 10.96 -1.75
#